data_AF-A0A834D3J9-F1
#
_entry.id   AF-A0A834D3J9-F1
#
_cell.length_a   1.000
_cell.length_b   1.000
_cell.length_c   1.000
_cell.angle_alpha   90.00
_cell.angle_beta   90.00
_cell.angle_gamma   90.00
#
_symmetry.space_group_name_H-M   'P 1'
#
loop_
_entity.id
_entity.type
_entity.pdbx_description
1 polymer ?
#
loop_
_entity_poly.entity_id
_entity_poly.type
_entity_poly.pdbx_seq_one_letter_code
_entity_poly.pdbx_strand_id
1 'polypeptide(L)'
;SVSSLPLSLSLSRLLSANSFAMAISIFDHELPFDTHNLYDVSFDSDQIRTLLTRCPSMVDSWISDIYRIHRRGLQRLVVGLDLEWRPSFNRHVQNPVATLQLCVGRHCLIFQLIHAPYIPQSLVDFLGRTDFTFVGVGIKSDVEKLLDDYGLEVAYVVDLQLLAVEELGTMQLRNAGLMQLAWEVLGKQIEKPRNITMSRWDNEWLTCAQVQYACLDAFLSLEIGRHLNAAG
;
A
#
# COMPACT_ATOMS: atom_id res chain seq x y z
N SER A 1 -3.38 50.22 -30.89
CA SER A 1 -1.94 50.00 -30.77
C SER A 1 -1.73 48.94 -29.72
N VAL A 2 -1.45 47.72 -30.16
CA VAL A 2 -1.38 46.49 -29.36
C VAL A 2 0.08 46.28 -28.94
N SER A 3 0.36 46.17 -27.65
CA SER A 3 1.67 45.80 -27.10
C SER A 3 1.41 44.77 -25.98
N SER A 4 1.44 43.48 -26.33
CA SER A 4 2.58 42.56 -26.13
C SER A 4 2.68 42.04 -24.69
N LEU A 5 2.06 40.87 -24.47
CA LEU A 5 2.29 39.99 -23.33
C LEU A 5 3.67 39.32 -23.44
N PRO A 6 4.41 39.08 -22.35
CA PRO A 6 5.61 38.25 -22.38
C PRO A 6 5.22 36.77 -22.34
N LEU A 7 5.38 36.08 -23.48
CA LEU A 7 5.51 34.63 -23.57
C LEU A 7 6.90 34.22 -23.10
N SER A 8 7.06 33.87 -21.83
CA SER A 8 8.20 33.06 -21.38
C SER A 8 7.88 32.24 -20.12
N LEU A 9 6.96 31.29 -20.25
CA LEU A 9 6.96 30.10 -19.40
C LEU A 9 7.49 28.94 -20.23
N SER A 10 8.82 28.84 -20.17
CA SER A 10 9.63 27.64 -20.31
C SER A 10 9.08 26.51 -21.19
N LEU A 11 9.62 26.44 -22.40
CA LEU A 11 9.57 25.30 -23.34
C LEU A 11 10.24 24.00 -22.79
N SER A 12 10.39 23.84 -21.47
CA SER A 12 11.02 22.66 -20.85
C SER A 12 10.05 21.50 -20.55
N ARG A 13 8.75 21.62 -20.87
CA ARG A 13 7.75 20.54 -20.66
C ARG A 13 7.38 19.74 -21.92
N LEU A 14 8.20 19.77 -22.96
CA LEU A 14 7.89 19.12 -24.25
C LEU A 14 8.90 18.06 -24.71
N LEU A 15 9.64 17.44 -23.78
CA LEU A 15 10.45 16.26 -24.09
C LEU A 15 10.16 15.13 -23.10
N SER A 16 9.83 13.96 -23.68
CA SER A 16 9.50 12.66 -23.07
C SER A 16 8.03 12.37 -22.73
N ALA A 17 7.12 12.64 -23.67
CA ALA A 17 5.89 11.83 -23.79
C ALA A 17 6.21 10.49 -24.48
N ASN A 18 6.96 9.64 -23.79
CA ASN A 18 7.00 8.20 -24.02
C ASN A 18 6.90 7.55 -22.63
N SER A 19 5.75 7.70 -21.96
CA SER A 19 5.45 6.85 -20.81
C SER A 19 5.14 5.45 -21.38
N PHE A 20 6.16 4.59 -21.41
CA PHE A 20 5.88 3.17 -21.50
C PHE A 20 5.08 2.80 -20.24
N ALA A 21 3.90 2.21 -20.42
CA ALA A 21 3.17 1.61 -19.32
C ALA A 21 4.14 0.71 -18.55
N MET A 22 4.19 0.89 -17.23
CA MET A 22 5.14 0.18 -16.37
C MET A 22 4.92 -1.32 -16.52
N ALA A 23 5.99 -2.09 -16.70
CA ALA A 23 5.90 -3.54 -16.72
C ALA A 23 5.61 -4.03 -15.29
N ILE A 24 4.51 -4.76 -15.15
CA ILE A 24 4.13 -5.41 -13.89
C ILE A 24 3.97 -6.90 -14.17
N SER A 25 4.63 -7.73 -13.37
CA SER A 25 4.49 -9.18 -13.44
C SER A 25 4.45 -9.77 -12.05
N ILE A 26 3.91 -10.98 -11.94
CA ILE A 26 3.86 -11.74 -10.71
C ILE A 26 4.36 -13.15 -10.98
N PHE A 27 5.22 -13.65 -10.11
CA PHE A 27 5.65 -15.04 -10.08
C PHE A 27 5.08 -15.71 -8.83
N ASP A 28 4.31 -16.77 -9.02
CA ASP A 28 3.75 -17.61 -7.96
C ASP A 28 4.74 -18.74 -7.65
N HIS A 29 5.10 -18.91 -6.38
CA HIS A 29 6.01 -19.98 -5.95
C HIS A 29 5.31 -21.34 -5.81
N GLU A 30 3.98 -21.39 -5.94
CA GLU A 30 3.15 -22.60 -5.93
C GLU A 30 3.45 -23.52 -4.72
N LEU A 31 3.59 -22.91 -3.53
CA LEU A 31 3.93 -23.66 -2.33
C LEU A 31 2.83 -24.70 -2.00
N PRO A 32 3.19 -25.88 -1.46
CA PRO A 32 2.25 -26.96 -1.20
C PRO A 32 1.41 -26.75 0.08
N PHE A 33 1.27 -25.51 0.54
CA PHE A 33 0.61 -25.18 1.81
C PHE A 33 -0.79 -24.59 1.57
N ASP A 34 -1.74 -24.96 2.42
CA ASP A 34 -3.13 -24.51 2.35
C ASP A 34 -3.40 -23.25 3.21
N THR A 35 -2.35 -22.65 3.77
CA THR A 35 -2.44 -21.52 4.71
C THR A 35 -1.69 -20.28 4.26
N HIS A 36 -0.72 -20.44 3.36
CA HIS A 36 0.10 -19.34 2.87
C HIS A 36 0.74 -19.69 1.53
N ASN A 37 1.16 -18.66 0.80
CA ASN A 37 1.96 -18.79 -0.40
C ASN A 37 2.93 -17.60 -0.52
N LEU A 38 3.97 -17.76 -1.34
CA LEU A 38 4.93 -16.70 -1.65
C LEU A 38 4.79 -16.28 -3.10
N TYR A 39 4.95 -14.99 -3.33
CA TYR A 39 4.95 -14.40 -4.66
C TYR A 39 6.12 -13.43 -4.79
N ASP A 40 6.65 -13.29 -6.00
CA ASP A 40 7.52 -12.17 -6.35
C ASP A 40 6.75 -11.27 -7.32
N VAL A 41 6.34 -10.10 -6.83
CA VAL A 41 5.70 -9.05 -7.64
C VAL A 41 6.80 -8.15 -8.18
N SER A 42 6.94 -8.08 -9.49
CA SER A 42 7.88 -7.19 -10.16
C SER A 42 7.17 -5.94 -10.63
N PHE A 43 7.75 -4.78 -10.34
CA PHE A 43 7.23 -3.47 -10.71
C PHE A 43 8.39 -2.59 -11.12
N ASP A 44 8.53 -2.35 -12.43
CA ASP A 44 9.70 -1.66 -12.99
C ASP A 44 11.01 -2.39 -12.58
N SER A 45 11.95 -1.73 -11.90
CA SER A 45 13.18 -2.36 -11.41
C SER A 45 13.05 -3.05 -10.05
N ASP A 46 11.90 -2.90 -9.39
CA ASP A 46 11.65 -3.45 -8.07
C ASP A 46 11.09 -4.86 -8.14
N GLN A 47 11.64 -5.75 -7.31
CA GLN A 47 11.07 -7.06 -7.04
C GLN A 47 10.65 -7.10 -5.57
N ILE A 48 9.34 -7.16 -5.32
CA ILE A 48 8.75 -7.21 -3.99
C ILE A 48 8.44 -8.66 -3.66
N ARG A 49 9.03 -9.17 -2.57
CA ARG A 49 8.70 -10.47 -2.02
C ARG A 49 7.42 -10.35 -1.19
N THR A 50 6.39 -11.08 -1.59
CA THR A 50 5.04 -10.96 -1.04
C THR A 50 4.60 -12.26 -0.40
N LEU A 51 4.31 -12.21 0.89
CA LEU A 51 3.72 -13.31 1.65
C LEU A 51 2.21 -13.13 1.70
N LEU A 52 1.45 -14.02 1.07
CA LEU A 52 0.01 -14.17 1.30
C LEU A 52 -0.19 -15.21 2.39
N THR A 53 -0.91 -14.88 3.46
CA THR A 53 -1.13 -15.85 4.55
C THR A 53 -2.43 -15.59 5.29
N ARG A 54 -3.02 -16.66 5.83
CA ARG A 54 -4.02 -16.62 6.92
C ARG A 54 -3.47 -17.25 8.21
N CYS A 55 -2.22 -17.73 8.19
CA CYS A 55 -1.56 -18.37 9.34
C CYS A 55 -0.87 -17.32 10.23
N PRO A 56 -1.23 -17.21 11.52
CA PRO A 56 -0.59 -16.26 12.44
C PRO A 56 0.91 -16.47 12.62
N SER A 57 1.39 -17.72 12.64
CA SER A 57 2.83 -18.01 12.79
C SER A 57 3.68 -17.52 11.59
N MET A 58 3.09 -17.43 10.40
CA MET A 58 3.75 -16.85 9.23
C MET A 58 3.84 -15.33 9.34
N VAL A 59 2.85 -14.68 9.97
CA VAL A 59 2.91 -13.26 10.32
C VAL A 59 4.01 -13.01 11.37
N ASP A 60 4.10 -13.82 12.41
CA ASP A 60 5.19 -13.76 13.40
C ASP A 60 6.56 -13.85 12.72
N SER A 61 6.72 -14.82 11.79
CA SER A 61 7.96 -15.00 11.04
C SER A 61 8.28 -13.79 10.16
N TRP A 62 7.29 -13.25 9.44
CA TRP A 62 7.48 -12.07 8.60
C TRP A 62 7.92 -10.86 9.43
N ILE A 63 7.28 -10.60 10.57
CA ILE A 63 7.64 -9.49 11.47
C ILE A 63 9.06 -9.67 12.02
N SER A 64 9.41 -10.89 12.44
CA SER A 64 10.77 -11.21 12.89
C SER A 64 11.82 -10.93 11.81
N ASP A 65 11.52 -11.29 10.56
CA ASP A 65 12.37 -11.00 9.42
C ASP A 65 12.50 -9.51 9.14
N ILE A 66 11.41 -8.73 9.22
CA ILE A 66 11.47 -7.27 9.09
C ILE A 66 12.41 -6.68 10.13
N TYR A 67 12.29 -7.06 11.40
CA TYR A 67 13.19 -6.57 12.45
C TYR A 67 14.64 -6.96 12.21
N ARG A 68 14.90 -8.17 11.71
CA ARG A 68 16.25 -8.66 11.39
C ARG A 68 16.87 -7.90 10.21
N ILE A 69 16.12 -7.73 9.13
CA ILE A 69 16.57 -7.09 7.87
C ILE A 69 16.80 -5.59 8.10
N HIS A 70 15.87 -4.93 8.80
CA HIS A 70 15.88 -3.48 9.00
C HIS A 70 16.49 -3.03 10.33
N ARG A 71 17.20 -3.92 11.05
CA ARG A 71 17.79 -3.68 12.39
C ARG A 71 18.57 -2.36 12.55
N ARG A 72 19.17 -1.83 11.49
CA ARG A 72 19.96 -0.58 11.51
C ARG A 72 19.12 0.70 11.35
N GLY A 73 17.85 0.58 10.99
CA GLY A 73 16.96 1.70 10.69
C GLY A 73 15.57 1.60 11.32
N LEU A 74 15.41 0.77 12.37
CA LEU A 74 14.10 0.56 13.00
C LEU A 74 13.51 1.84 13.62
N GLN A 75 14.35 2.77 14.08
CA GLN A 75 13.89 3.95 14.82
C GLN A 75 13.01 4.92 14.00
N ARG A 76 12.92 4.73 12.68
CA ARG A 76 12.16 5.59 11.74
C ARG A 76 11.64 4.78 10.55
N LEU A 77 11.09 3.61 10.84
CA LEU A 77 10.64 2.71 9.79
C LEU A 77 9.34 3.25 9.17
N VAL A 78 9.34 3.48 7.86
CA VAL A 78 8.11 3.76 7.11
C VAL A 78 7.51 2.43 6.68
N VAL A 79 6.21 2.27 6.88
CA VAL A 79 5.44 1.07 6.54
C VAL A 79 4.27 1.48 5.67
N GLY A 80 4.21 0.97 4.43
CA GLY A 80 3.02 1.12 3.60
C GLY A 80 1.90 0.23 4.13
N LEU A 81 0.71 0.80 4.32
CA LEU A 81 -0.48 0.10 4.80
C LEU A 81 -1.62 0.29 3.82
N ASP A 82 -2.33 -0.79 3.54
CA ASP A 82 -3.59 -0.78 2.81
C ASP A 82 -4.51 -1.86 3.39
N LEU A 83 -5.81 -1.75 3.12
CA LEU A 83 -6.83 -2.72 3.53
C LEU A 83 -7.80 -2.99 2.37
N GLU A 84 -8.27 -4.23 2.25
CA GLU A 84 -9.31 -4.58 1.28
C GLU A 84 -10.43 -5.41 1.91
N TRP A 85 -11.66 -5.20 1.44
CA TRP A 85 -12.85 -5.95 1.84
C TRP A 85 -13.83 -6.11 0.68
N ARG A 86 -14.73 -7.08 0.80
CA ARG A 86 -15.77 -7.30 -0.21
C ARG A 86 -16.65 -6.04 -0.32
N PRO A 87 -16.84 -5.46 -1.52
CA PRO A 87 -17.78 -4.37 -1.70
C PRO A 87 -19.23 -4.80 -1.44
N SER A 88 -20.03 -3.88 -0.92
CA SER A 88 -21.47 -4.05 -0.76
C SER A 88 -22.23 -3.03 -1.59
N PHE A 89 -23.21 -3.48 -2.38
CA PHE A 89 -24.13 -2.59 -3.11
C PHE A 89 -25.28 -2.11 -2.22
N ASN A 90 -25.40 -2.64 -1.00
CA ASN A 90 -26.33 -2.16 0.00
C ASN A 90 -25.58 -1.30 1.02
N ARG A 91 -25.85 0.01 1.02
CA ARG A 91 -25.23 1.00 1.93
C ARG A 91 -25.41 0.71 3.42
N HIS A 92 -26.34 -0.17 3.79
CA HIS A 92 -26.60 -0.58 5.16
C HIS A 92 -25.83 -1.84 5.58
N VAL A 93 -25.14 -2.48 4.63
CA VAL A 93 -24.33 -3.68 4.87
C VAL A 93 -22.88 -3.30 4.66
N GLN A 94 -22.09 -3.36 5.72
CA GLN A 94 -20.64 -3.25 5.65
C GLN A 94 -20.03 -4.63 5.87
N ASN A 95 -19.16 -5.05 4.96
CA ASN A 95 -18.39 -6.27 5.16
C ASN A 95 -17.17 -5.95 6.03
N PRO A 96 -16.69 -6.91 6.84
CA PRO A 96 -15.47 -6.71 7.62
C PRO A 96 -14.26 -6.57 6.70
N VAL A 97 -13.19 -5.94 7.19
CA VAL A 97 -11.87 -5.97 6.54
C VAL A 97 -11.51 -7.43 6.25
N ALA A 98 -11.21 -7.75 4.99
CA ALA A 98 -10.85 -9.10 4.59
C ALA A 98 -9.34 -9.32 4.68
N THR A 99 -8.57 -8.30 4.31
CA THR A 99 -7.12 -8.37 4.22
C THR A 99 -6.47 -7.11 4.77
N LEU A 100 -5.30 -7.29 5.39
CA LEU A 100 -4.39 -6.23 5.78
C LEU A 100 -3.10 -6.38 4.98
N GLN A 101 -2.69 -5.31 4.30
CA GLN A 101 -1.42 -5.24 3.61
C GLN A 101 -0.42 -4.40 4.40
N LEU A 102 0.80 -4.91 4.57
CA LEU A 102 1.92 -4.17 5.15
C LEU A 102 3.14 -4.31 4.23
N CYS A 103 3.77 -3.20 3.85
CA CYS A 103 4.98 -3.21 3.04
C CYS A 103 6.12 -2.46 3.73
N VAL A 104 7.26 -3.13 3.87
CA VAL A 104 8.51 -2.55 4.39
C VAL A 104 9.65 -2.88 3.43
N GLY A 105 10.26 -1.85 2.86
CA GLY A 105 11.24 -2.03 1.78
C GLY A 105 10.64 -2.83 0.62
N ARG A 106 11.23 -4.00 0.33
CA ARG A 106 10.77 -4.93 -0.71
C ARG A 106 10.09 -6.18 -0.14
N HIS A 107 9.54 -6.08 1.06
CA HIS A 107 8.82 -7.16 1.73
C HIS A 107 7.38 -6.73 1.97
N CYS A 108 6.44 -7.42 1.34
CA CYS A 108 5.02 -7.21 1.52
C CYS A 108 4.40 -8.40 2.25
N LEU A 109 3.55 -8.12 3.23
CA LEU A 109 2.65 -9.07 3.87
C LEU A 109 1.24 -8.75 3.39
N ILE A 110 0.51 -9.78 2.98
CA ILE A 110 -0.94 -9.76 2.77
C ILE A 110 -1.53 -10.76 3.75
N PHE A 111 -2.07 -10.27 4.86
CA PHE A 111 -2.69 -11.09 5.89
C PHE A 111 -4.21 -11.14 5.70
N GLN A 112 -4.75 -12.31 5.36
CA GLN A 112 -6.19 -12.55 5.21
C GLN A 112 -6.87 -12.66 6.59
N LEU A 113 -7.06 -11.51 7.24
CA LEU A 113 -7.65 -11.36 8.58
C LEU A 113 -8.96 -12.15 8.76
N ILE A 114 -9.84 -12.10 7.77
CA ILE A 114 -11.17 -12.74 7.83
C ILE A 114 -11.11 -14.28 7.93
N HIS A 115 -10.00 -14.88 7.51
CA HIS A 115 -9.77 -16.33 7.55
C HIS A 115 -8.76 -16.75 8.61
N ALA A 116 -8.19 -15.80 9.35
CA ALA A 116 -7.22 -16.07 10.39
C ALA A 116 -7.92 -16.61 11.65
N PRO A 117 -7.39 -17.65 12.30
CA PRO A 117 -7.99 -18.21 13.51
C PRO A 117 -7.88 -17.26 14.72
N TYR A 118 -6.88 -16.38 14.72
CA TYR A 118 -6.66 -15.32 15.72
C TYR A 118 -5.66 -14.30 15.18
N ILE A 119 -5.56 -13.15 15.85
CA ILE A 119 -4.54 -12.14 15.56
C ILE A 119 -3.32 -12.38 16.46
N PRO A 120 -2.10 -12.52 15.89
CA PRO A 120 -0.90 -12.72 16.69
C PRO A 120 -0.52 -11.44 17.44
N GLN A 121 -0.06 -11.57 18.68
CA GLN A 121 0.37 -10.43 19.50
C GLN A 121 1.51 -9.66 18.84
N SER A 122 2.39 -10.32 18.09
CA SER A 122 3.47 -9.65 17.35
C SER A 122 2.96 -8.59 16.37
N LEU A 123 1.80 -8.82 15.74
CA LEU A 123 1.17 -7.86 14.84
C LEU A 123 0.56 -6.68 15.62
N VAL A 124 -0.10 -6.96 16.75
CA VAL A 124 -0.61 -5.91 17.65
C VAL A 124 0.55 -5.01 18.09
N ASP A 125 1.64 -5.59 18.56
CA ASP A 125 2.82 -4.86 19.02
C ASP A 125 3.47 -4.09 17.86
N PHE A 126 3.52 -4.66 16.65
CA PHE A 126 4.08 -4.02 15.46
C PHE A 126 3.28 -2.79 15.03
N LEU A 127 1.95 -2.89 14.96
CA LEU A 127 1.04 -1.78 14.62
C LEU A 127 1.02 -0.70 15.72
N GLY A 128 1.22 -1.11 16.97
CA GLY A 128 1.28 -0.24 18.15
C GLY A 128 2.60 0.55 18.31
N ARG A 129 3.57 0.39 17.41
CA ARG A 129 4.85 1.11 17.50
C ARG A 129 4.70 2.57 17.09
N THR A 130 5.02 3.47 18.02
CA THR A 130 5.01 4.92 17.79
C THR A 130 6.26 5.45 17.09
N ASP A 131 7.33 4.65 17.01
CA ASP A 131 8.54 4.98 16.26
C ASP A 131 8.48 4.53 14.79
N PHE A 132 7.38 3.90 14.37
CA PHE A 132 7.10 3.54 12.99
C PHE A 132 6.08 4.52 12.40
N THR A 133 6.17 4.78 11.10
CA THR A 133 5.23 5.63 10.38
C THR A 133 4.46 4.81 9.37
N PHE A 134 3.18 4.60 9.63
CA PHE A 134 2.27 3.90 8.72
C PHE A 134 1.69 4.89 7.71
N VAL A 135 1.88 4.62 6.43
CA VAL A 135 1.47 5.52 5.34
C VAL A 135 0.48 4.84 4.40
N GLY A 136 -0.51 5.62 3.96
CA GLY A 136 -1.54 5.17 3.03
C GLY A 136 -2.39 6.33 2.53
N VAL A 137 -3.33 6.05 1.63
CA VAL A 137 -4.22 7.06 1.02
C VAL A 137 -5.61 6.93 1.61
N GLY A 138 -6.09 7.96 2.31
CA GLY A 138 -7.35 7.84 3.06
C GLY A 138 -7.22 6.96 4.31
N ILE A 139 -5.98 6.71 4.74
CA ILE A 139 -5.60 5.70 5.75
C ILE A 139 -6.37 5.84 7.06
N LYS A 140 -6.82 7.06 7.41
CA LYS A 140 -7.60 7.28 8.62
C LYS A 140 -8.87 6.42 8.66
N SER A 141 -9.61 6.36 7.56
CA SER A 141 -10.84 5.57 7.50
C SER A 141 -10.54 4.06 7.55
N ASP A 142 -9.42 3.65 6.97
CA ASP A 142 -8.97 2.26 7.00
C ASP A 142 -8.62 1.81 8.42
N VAL A 143 -7.83 2.60 9.16
CA VAL A 143 -7.44 2.22 10.53
C VAL A 143 -8.59 2.36 11.53
N GLU A 144 -9.53 3.28 11.33
CA GLU A 144 -10.79 3.32 12.09
C GLU A 144 -11.58 2.02 11.88
N LYS A 145 -11.72 1.57 10.63
CA LYS A 145 -12.42 0.32 10.31
C LYS A 145 -11.67 -0.90 10.85
N LEU A 146 -10.35 -0.92 10.78
CA LEU A 146 -9.52 -2.00 11.31
C LEU A 146 -9.66 -2.14 12.84
N LEU A 147 -9.75 -1.01 13.54
CA LEU A 147 -10.03 -0.96 14.97
C LEU A 147 -11.44 -1.48 15.27
N ASP A 148 -12.45 -1.04 14.52
CA ASP A 148 -13.84 -1.46 14.74
C ASP A 148 -14.06 -2.97 14.48
N ASP A 149 -13.47 -3.49 13.40
CA ASP A 149 -13.68 -4.88 12.98
C ASP A 149 -12.83 -5.88 13.78
N TYR A 150 -11.60 -5.50 14.17
CA TYR A 150 -10.61 -6.43 14.74
C TYR A 150 -9.95 -5.96 16.05
N GLY A 151 -10.24 -4.75 16.53
CA GLY A 151 -9.60 -4.20 17.72
C GLY A 151 -8.11 -3.87 17.53
N LEU A 152 -7.66 -3.71 16.28
CA LEU A 152 -6.26 -3.42 15.95
C LEU A 152 -6.03 -1.92 15.80
N GLU A 153 -5.30 -1.34 16.76
CA GLU A 153 -4.89 0.06 16.74
C GLU A 153 -3.57 0.23 15.97
N VAL A 154 -3.50 1.26 15.12
CA VAL A 154 -2.28 1.67 14.42
C VAL A 154 -1.79 2.99 15.02
N ALA A 155 -0.65 2.96 15.71
CA ALA A 155 -0.26 4.01 16.64
C ALA A 155 0.09 5.36 15.97
N TYR A 156 0.74 5.33 14.80
CA TYR A 156 1.16 6.55 14.12
C TYR A 156 0.97 6.43 12.60
N VAL A 157 -0.06 7.12 12.11
CA VAL A 157 -0.45 7.13 10.69
C VAL A 157 -0.20 8.49 10.04
N VAL A 158 0.19 8.47 8.78
CA VAL A 158 0.34 9.67 7.93
C VAL A 158 -0.44 9.46 6.64
N ASP A 159 -1.42 10.33 6.40
CA ASP A 159 -2.19 10.32 5.16
C ASP A 159 -1.40 10.98 4.04
N LEU A 160 -1.13 10.22 2.97
CA LEU A 160 -0.30 10.66 1.86
C LEU A 160 -0.93 11.79 1.05
N GLN A 161 -2.26 11.93 1.04
CA GLN A 161 -2.92 13.04 0.36
C GLN A 161 -2.62 14.36 1.07
N LEU A 162 -2.64 14.35 2.40
CA LEU A 162 -2.34 15.52 3.21
C LEU A 162 -0.85 15.86 3.15
N LEU A 163 0.01 14.85 3.29
CA LEU A 163 1.46 15.04 3.20
C LEU A 163 1.87 15.57 1.81
N ALA A 164 1.29 15.05 0.73
CA ALA A 164 1.60 15.55 -0.61
C ALA A 164 1.16 17.00 -0.83
N VAL A 165 0.04 17.43 -0.22
CA VAL A 165 -0.37 18.84 -0.25
C VAL A 165 0.63 19.73 0.48
N GLU A 166 1.12 19.28 1.64
CA GLU A 166 2.10 20.00 2.45
C GLU A 166 3.45 20.15 1.74
N GLU A 167 3.99 19.04 1.22
CA GLU A 167 5.32 19.00 0.60
C GLU A 167 5.36 19.59 -0.81
N LEU A 168 4.29 19.43 -1.60
CA LEU A 168 4.25 19.87 -3.00
C LEU A 168 3.44 21.15 -3.24
N GLY A 169 2.75 21.68 -2.22
CA GLY A 169 1.93 22.89 -2.33
C GLY A 169 0.73 22.76 -3.29
N THR A 170 0.35 21.53 -3.66
CA THR A 170 -0.65 21.27 -4.71
C THR A 170 -1.98 20.83 -4.09
N MET A 171 -2.88 21.79 -3.85
CA MET A 171 -4.16 21.56 -3.17
C MET A 171 -5.07 20.52 -3.82
N GLN A 172 -4.92 20.28 -5.13
CA GLN A 172 -5.67 19.27 -5.88
C GLN A 172 -5.37 17.84 -5.40
N LEU A 173 -4.24 17.62 -4.73
CA LEU A 173 -3.85 16.30 -4.21
C LEU A 173 -4.59 15.89 -2.93
N ARG A 174 -5.35 16.80 -2.31
CA ARG A 174 -6.09 16.53 -1.06
C ARG A 174 -7.06 15.34 -1.16
N ASN A 175 -7.57 15.07 -2.35
CA ASN A 175 -8.48 13.93 -2.62
C ASN A 175 -7.91 12.99 -3.71
N ALA A 176 -6.60 13.02 -3.93
CA ALA A 176 -5.96 12.22 -4.95
C ALA A 176 -5.94 10.75 -4.53
N GLY A 177 -6.39 9.87 -5.43
CA GLY A 177 -6.17 8.43 -5.24
C GLY A 177 -4.69 8.06 -5.38
N LEU A 178 -4.34 6.86 -4.91
CA LEU A 178 -2.96 6.37 -4.91
C LEU A 178 -2.27 6.45 -6.29
N MET A 179 -2.99 6.17 -7.38
CA MET A 179 -2.40 6.21 -8.73
C MET A 179 -2.05 7.64 -9.17
N GLN A 180 -2.86 8.62 -8.78
CA GLN A 180 -2.55 10.02 -9.05
C GLN A 180 -1.33 10.45 -8.23
N LEU A 181 -1.24 10.05 -6.96
CA LEU A 181 -0.06 10.34 -6.13
C LEU A 181 1.19 9.63 -6.67
N ALA A 182 1.09 8.38 -7.10
CA ALA A 182 2.22 7.65 -7.71
C ALA A 182 2.72 8.35 -8.99
N TRP A 183 1.82 8.90 -9.80
CA TRP A 183 2.20 9.70 -10.95
C TRP A 183 2.89 11.01 -10.56
N GLU A 184 2.26 11.80 -9.69
CA GLU A 184 2.74 13.14 -9.34
C GLU A 184 4.04 13.12 -8.51
N VAL A 185 4.21 12.11 -7.64
CA VAL A 185 5.35 12.00 -6.73
C VAL A 185 6.47 11.15 -7.31
N LEU A 186 6.14 10.02 -7.95
CA LEU A 186 7.14 9.05 -8.42
C LEU A 186 7.32 9.06 -9.94
N GLY A 187 6.47 9.76 -10.70
CA GLY A 187 6.44 9.68 -12.16
C GLY A 187 5.96 8.32 -12.69
N LYS A 188 5.30 7.52 -11.84
CA LYS A 188 4.93 6.13 -12.14
C LYS A 188 3.45 6.05 -12.52
N GLN A 189 3.15 5.78 -13.80
CA GLN A 189 1.80 5.60 -14.30
C GLN A 189 1.37 4.13 -14.23
N ILE A 190 0.24 3.88 -13.56
CA ILE A 190 -0.25 2.54 -13.30
C ILE A 190 -1.76 2.53 -13.51
N GLU A 191 -2.24 1.51 -14.23
CA GLU A 191 -3.67 1.28 -14.38
C GLU A 191 -4.16 0.29 -13.32
N LYS A 192 -5.20 0.70 -12.58
CA LYS A 192 -5.90 -0.17 -11.65
C LYS A 192 -7.14 -0.77 -12.29
N PRO A 193 -7.17 -2.09 -12.54
CA PRO A 193 -8.34 -2.75 -13.08
C PRO A 193 -9.49 -2.72 -12.05
N ARG A 194 -10.55 -1.96 -12.36
CA ARG A 194 -11.72 -1.78 -11.48
C ARG A 194 -12.39 -3.10 -11.08
N ASN A 195 -12.31 -4.13 -11.93
CA ASN A 195 -12.82 -5.46 -11.62
C ASN A 195 -12.07 -6.15 -10.48
N ILE A 196 -10.80 -5.79 -10.22
CA ILE A 196 -10.04 -6.30 -9.07
C ILE A 196 -10.39 -5.53 -7.81
N THR A 197 -10.45 -4.19 -7.86
CA THR A 197 -10.90 -3.36 -6.73
C THR A 197 -12.29 -3.77 -6.25
N MET A 198 -13.21 -4.10 -7.17
CA MET A 198 -14.57 -4.50 -6.85
C MET A 198 -14.74 -6.03 -6.64
N SER A 199 -13.65 -6.77 -6.46
CA SER A 199 -13.67 -8.24 -6.42
C SER A 199 -14.05 -8.81 -5.05
N ARG A 200 -14.08 -10.14 -4.97
CA ARG A 200 -14.31 -10.90 -3.74
C ARG A 200 -13.01 -11.00 -2.94
N TRP A 201 -12.68 -9.97 -2.18
CA TRP A 201 -11.55 -9.97 -1.25
C TRP A 201 -11.74 -10.92 -0.05
N ASP A 202 -12.98 -11.35 0.19
CA ASP A 202 -13.36 -12.35 1.20
C ASP A 202 -13.16 -13.81 0.73
N ASN A 203 -12.65 -14.04 -0.47
CA ASN A 203 -12.33 -15.39 -0.95
C ASN A 203 -11.28 -16.06 -0.04
N GLU A 204 -11.38 -17.39 0.12
CA GLU A 204 -10.41 -18.17 0.91
C GLU A 204 -9.00 -18.08 0.33
N TRP A 205 -8.90 -18.00 -1.00
CA TRP A 205 -7.66 -17.74 -1.72
C TRP A 205 -7.80 -16.55 -2.66
N LEU A 206 -6.85 -15.64 -2.57
CA LEU A 206 -6.72 -14.54 -3.53
C LEU A 206 -6.12 -15.03 -4.83
N THR A 207 -6.61 -14.48 -5.94
CA THR A 207 -5.99 -14.69 -7.25
C THR A 207 -4.65 -13.96 -7.36
N CYS A 208 -3.77 -14.38 -8.28
CA CYS A 208 -2.54 -13.65 -8.60
C CYS A 208 -2.79 -12.15 -8.87
N ALA A 209 -3.88 -11.80 -9.56
CA ALA A 209 -4.23 -10.41 -9.84
C ALA A 209 -4.57 -9.62 -8.57
N GLN A 210 -5.28 -10.23 -7.61
CA GLN A 210 -5.56 -9.63 -6.30
C GLN A 210 -4.29 -9.48 -5.46
N VAL A 211 -3.40 -10.48 -5.46
CA VAL A 211 -2.10 -10.43 -4.77
C VAL A 211 -1.23 -9.31 -5.33
N GLN A 212 -1.10 -9.24 -6.66
CA GLN A 212 -0.35 -8.19 -7.34
C GLN A 212 -0.91 -6.80 -7.00
N TYR A 213 -2.22 -6.64 -7.04
CA TYR A 213 -2.89 -5.39 -6.72
C TYR A 213 -2.61 -4.95 -5.27
N ALA A 214 -2.90 -5.82 -4.30
CA ALA A 214 -2.72 -5.54 -2.87
C ALA A 214 -1.26 -5.25 -2.53
N CYS A 215 -0.32 -5.99 -3.14
CA CYS A 215 1.11 -5.73 -2.99
C CYS A 215 1.51 -4.34 -3.50
N LEU A 216 1.03 -3.95 -4.68
CA LEU A 216 1.35 -2.64 -5.26
C LEU A 216 0.79 -1.50 -4.41
N ASP A 217 -0.38 -1.67 -3.81
CA ASP A 217 -1.01 -0.60 -3.03
C ASP A 217 -0.21 -0.26 -1.77
N ALA A 218 0.18 -1.27 -1.01
CA ALA A 218 1.06 -1.07 0.12
C ALA A 218 2.47 -0.62 -0.31
N PHE A 219 3.04 -1.16 -1.39
CA PHE A 219 4.38 -0.79 -1.85
C PHE A 219 4.45 0.66 -2.36
N LEU A 220 3.47 1.11 -3.15
CA LEU A 220 3.42 2.49 -3.64
C LEU A 220 3.17 3.47 -2.50
N SER A 221 2.32 3.12 -1.55
CA SER A 221 2.10 3.95 -0.36
C SER A 221 3.41 4.14 0.42
N LEU A 222 4.17 3.06 0.61
CA LEU A 222 5.51 3.11 1.20
C LEU A 222 6.44 4.05 0.41
N GLU A 223 6.60 3.85 -0.90
CA GLU A 223 7.57 4.60 -1.70
C GLU A 223 7.20 6.07 -1.85
N ILE A 224 5.90 6.40 -1.96
CA ILE A 224 5.41 7.78 -1.91
C ILE A 224 5.74 8.39 -0.53
N GLY A 225 5.43 7.70 0.55
CA GLY A 225 5.73 8.17 1.91
C GLY A 225 7.23 8.41 2.13
N ARG A 226 8.09 7.55 1.60
CA ARG A 226 9.56 7.74 1.65
C ARG A 226 10.01 8.93 0.82
N HIS A 227 9.45 9.12 -0.38
CA HIS A 227 9.80 10.24 -1.26
C HIS A 227 9.38 11.59 -0.65
N LEU A 228 8.24 11.62 0.05
CA LEU A 228 7.73 12.78 0.76
C LEU A 228 8.25 12.89 2.21
N ASN A 229 9.25 12.08 2.59
CA ASN A 229 9.89 12.12 3.91
C ASN A 229 8.91 11.97 5.10
N ALA A 230 7.95 11.06 5.01
CA ALA A 230 6.89 10.86 6.01
C ALA A 230 7.39 10.58 7.45
N ALA A 231 8.59 10.02 7.60
CA ALA A 231 9.19 9.77 8.91
C ALA A 231 9.94 10.96 9.51
N GLY A 232 10.07 12.08 8.78
CA GLY A 232 10.74 13.33 9.15
C GLY A 232 12.21 13.45 8.74
#